data_AF-A0A6M6JGJ8-F1
#
_entry.id   AF-A0A6M6JGJ8-F1
#
_cell.length_a   1.000
_cell.length_b   1.000
_cell.length_c   1.000
_cell.angle_alpha   90.00
_cell.angle_beta   90.00
_cell.angle_gamma   90.00
#
_symmetry.space_group_name_H-M   'P 1'
#
loop_
_entity.id
_entity.type
_entity.pdbx_description
1 polymer ?
#
loop_
_entity_poly.entity_id
_entity_poly.type
_entity_poly.pdbx_seq_one_letter_code
_entity_poly.pdbx_strand_id
1 'polypeptide(L)' 'MSRRLQLSERTVAHHLERIFGKLGVGSRAEAAATAEREGLALLP' A
#
# COMPACT_ATOMS: atom_id res chain seq x y z
N MET A 1 0.97 5.17 -10.77
CA MET A 1 0.29 3.91 -10.36
C MET A 1 -1.21 3.89 -10.69
N SER A 2 -1.99 4.96 -10.50
CA SER A 2 -3.46 4.91 -10.71
C SER A 2 -3.90 4.56 -12.16
N ARG A 3 -3.13 4.97 -13.18
CA ARG A 3 -3.41 4.65 -14.60
C ARG A 3 -3.46 3.15 -14.92
N ARG A 4 -2.76 2.31 -14.15
CA ARG A 4 -2.76 0.84 -14.36
C ARG A 4 -4.03 0.17 -13.83
N LEU A 5 -4.74 0.82 -12.90
CA LEU A 5 -5.93 0.28 -12.26
C LEU A 5 -7.22 1.04 -12.66
N GLN A 6 -7.12 2.03 -13.55
CA GLN A 6 -8.23 2.93 -13.91
C GLN A 6 -8.89 3.60 -12.69
N LEU A 7 -8.11 3.85 -11.63
CA LEU A 7 -8.60 4.46 -10.38
C LEU A 7 -8.24 5.95 -10.31
N SER A 8 -9.09 6.73 -9.65
CA SER A 8 -8.76 8.10 -9.27
C SER A 8 -7.66 8.12 -8.20
N GLU A 9 -6.91 9.22 -8.10
CA GLU A 9 -5.90 9.40 -7.04
C GLU A 9 -6.54 9.34 -5.64
N ARG A 10 -7.75 9.89 -5.49
CA ARG A 10 -8.53 9.82 -4.24
C ARG A 10 -8.85 8.38 -3.85
N THR A 11 -9.22 7.54 -4.82
CA THR A 11 -9.51 6.13 -4.57
C THR A 11 -8.24 5.39 -4.14
N VAL A 12 -7.10 5.67 -4.78
CA VAL A 12 -5.80 5.12 -4.38
C VAL A 12 -5.43 5.55 -2.95
N ALA A 13 -5.63 6.82 -2.59
CA ALA A 13 -5.36 7.31 -1.25
C ALA A 13 -6.22 6.58 -0.19
N HIS A 14 -7.51 6.40 -0.45
CA HIS A 14 -8.40 5.67 0.44
C HIS A 14 -7.98 4.21 0.62
N HIS A 15 -7.54 3.53 -0.44
CA HIS A 15 -7.02 2.17 -0.31
C HIS A 15 -5.74 2.11 0.52
N LEU A 16 -4.84 3.08 0.37
CA LEU A 16 -3.61 3.16 1.14
C LEU A 16 -3.89 3.37 2.64
N GLU A 17 -4.79 4.28 3.00
CA GLU A 17 -5.21 4.47 4.41
C GLU A 17 -5.69 3.17 5.05
N ARG A 18 -6.51 2.39 4.31
CA ARG A 18 -7.01 1.10 4.81
C ARG A 18 -5.91 0.06 4.92
N ILE A 19 -4.97 0.03 3.97
CA ILE A 19 -3.81 -0.87 4.03
C ILE A 19 -2.93 -0.51 5.21
N PHE A 20 -2.67 0.78 5.44
CA PHE A 20 -1.90 1.26 6.58
C PHE A 20 -2.54 0.88 7.90
N GLY A 21 -3.86 1.06 8.04
CA GLY A 21 -4.60 0.62 9.23
C GLY A 21 -4.51 -0.90 9.46
N LYS A 22 -4.50 -1.71 8.40
CA LYS A 22 -4.35 -3.17 8.50
C LYS A 22 -2.94 -3.59 8.89
N LEU A 23 -1.93 -2.86 8.42
CA LEU A 23 -0.51 -3.15 8.70
C LEU A 23 0.00 -2.46 9.97
N GLY A 24 -0.77 -1.55 10.57
CA GLY A 24 -0.37 -0.78 11.75
C GLY A 24 0.76 0.23 11.47
N VAL A 25 0.85 0.76 10.25
CA VAL A 25 1.95 1.64 9.79
C VAL A 25 1.48 3.04 9.46
N GLY A 26 2.37 4.04 9.52
CA GLY A 26 2.06 5.44 9.26
C GLY A 26 2.39 5.92 7.85
N SER A 27 3.16 5.14 7.07
CA SER A 27 3.71 5.60 5.80
C SER A 27 3.81 4.50 4.73
N ARG A 28 3.94 4.93 3.47
CA ARG A 28 4.20 4.02 2.34
C ARG A 28 5.52 3.26 2.52
N ALA A 29 6.55 3.92 3.04
CA ALA A 29 7.86 3.31 3.26
C ALA A 29 7.78 2.21 4.33
N GLU A 30 7.11 2.48 5.45
CA GLU A 30 6.87 1.46 6.48
C GLU A 30 6.01 0.31 5.96
N ALA A 31 4.97 0.60 5.15
CA ALA A 31 4.15 -0.43 4.53
C ALA A 31 4.98 -1.33 3.61
N ALA A 32 5.88 -0.77 2.81
CA ALA A 32 6.79 -1.53 1.96
C ALA A 32 7.76 -2.38 2.78
N ALA A 33 8.42 -1.80 3.79
CA ALA A 33 9.33 -2.52 4.67
C ALA A 33 8.61 -3.65 5.44
N THR A 34 7.35 -3.43 5.84
CA THR A 34 6.52 -4.44 6.49
C THR A 34 6.14 -5.56 5.52
N ALA A 35 5.77 -5.21 4.29
CA ALA A 35 5.47 -6.20 3.27
C ALA A 35 6.67 -7.12 2.96
N GLU A 36 7.88 -6.57 2.93
CA GLU A 36 9.12 -7.36 2.78
C GLU A 36 9.35 -8.29 3.97
N ARG A 37 9.28 -7.77 5.20
CA ARG A 37 9.50 -8.58 6.42
C ARG A 37 8.50 -9.73 6.57
N GLU A 38 7.25 -9.49 6.18
CA GLU A 38 6.15 -10.46 6.32
C GLU A 38 5.96 -11.36 5.09
N GLY A 39 6.81 -11.22 4.05
CA GLY A 39 6.68 -12.00 2.81
C GLY A 39 5.41 -11.70 2.00
N LEU A 40 4.81 -10.52 2.19
CA LEU A 40 3.61 -10.06 1.49
C LEU A 40 3.94 -9.33 0.18
N ALA A 41 5.20 -8.95 -0.02
CA ALA A 41 5.66 -8.36 -1.26
C ALA A 41 5.71 -9.43 -2.37
N LEU A 42 4.80 -9.32 -3.34
CA LEU A 42 4.76 -10.19 -4.54
C LEU A 42 5.66 -9.68 -5.68
N LEU A 43 6.58 -8.76 -5.40
CA LEU A 43 7.46 -8.19 -6.41
C LEU A 43 8.88 -8.75 -6.26
N PRO A 44 9.49 -9.26 -7.35
CA PRO A 44 10.93 -9.49 -7.40
C PRO A 44 11.72 -8.18 -7.50
#